data_AF-A0A6C0K227-F1
#
_entry.id   AF-A0A6C0K227-F1
#
_cell.length_a   1.000
_cell.length_b   1.000
_cell.length_c   1.000
_cell.angle_alpha   90.00
_cell.angle_beta   90.00
_cell.angle_gamma   90.00
#
_symmetry.space_group_name_H-M   'P 1'
#
loop_
_entity.id
_entity.type
_entity.pdbx_description
1 polymer ?
#
loop_
_entity_poly.entity_id
_entity_poly.type
_entity_poly.pdbx_seq_one_letter_code
_entity_poly.pdbx_strand_id
1 'polypeptide(L)'
;MNNTGEMSIMPTLNKNKKIQKYFIDKKTLLNYQNKALFCISILSTISCIHYNYTKSSAMITMCLHIISLYCFIDIFYITETTSKLHHMFSIAIMIYVYVKNVQSYDYVSVGYIFCKTEISSIFLVFRYWLDRKTVIYKINLAVFYLLFLKIRVIDFYSVISPDSHIYIITEKYSKDNFTLTFIFLGSMYGFYTLYIYWFIQINILLYRTLYTKRDVLV
;
A
#
# COMPACT_ATOMS: atom_id res chain seq x y z
N MET A 1 53.25 14.54 -58.08
CA MET A 1 51.96 15.01 -58.62
C MET A 1 50.90 13.97 -58.29
N ASN A 2 49.84 14.41 -57.61
CA ASN A 2 48.50 13.83 -57.46
C ASN A 2 48.30 12.45 -56.79
N ASN A 3 47.86 12.54 -55.52
CA ASN A 3 46.73 11.86 -54.87
C ASN A 3 45.97 10.78 -55.66
N THR A 4 45.75 9.64 -54.99
CA THR A 4 44.45 9.14 -54.47
C THR A 4 44.77 7.83 -53.73
N GLY A 5 44.48 7.58 -52.46
CA GLY A 5 43.39 8.05 -51.63
C GLY A 5 42.32 6.96 -51.55
N GLU A 6 42.56 5.85 -50.85
CA GLU A 6 41.51 4.92 -50.41
C GLU A 6 41.86 4.27 -49.06
N MET A 7 41.76 5.12 -48.05
CA MET A 7 41.08 4.92 -46.77
C MET A 7 40.62 3.48 -46.42
N SER A 8 41.37 2.86 -45.51
CA SER A 8 40.93 2.02 -44.38
C SER A 8 39.41 1.75 -44.31
N ILE A 9 39.02 0.53 -44.70
CA ILE A 9 37.70 -0.01 -44.35
C ILE A 9 37.73 -0.29 -42.84
N MET A 10 37.14 0.63 -42.07
CA MET A 10 36.82 0.41 -40.66
C MET A 10 36.06 -0.90 -40.50
N PRO A 11 36.33 -1.69 -39.45
CA PRO A 11 35.49 -2.82 -39.12
C PRO A 11 34.08 -2.30 -38.85
N THR A 12 33.14 -2.81 -39.65
CA THR A 12 31.71 -2.57 -39.46
C THR A 12 31.34 -2.94 -38.03
N LEU A 13 31.08 -1.92 -37.22
CA LEU A 13 30.50 -2.05 -35.90
C LEU A 13 29.21 -2.86 -36.04
N ASN A 14 29.27 -4.10 -35.58
CA ASN A 14 28.17 -5.05 -35.57
C ASN A 14 26.97 -4.39 -34.87
N LYS A 15 26.00 -3.92 -35.67
CA LYS A 15 24.75 -3.25 -35.23
C LYS A 15 23.79 -4.19 -34.51
N ASN A 16 24.24 -5.36 -34.06
CA ASN A 16 23.52 -6.22 -33.13
C ASN A 16 23.88 -5.91 -31.66
N LYS A 17 23.89 -4.62 -31.29
CA LYS A 17 23.58 -4.26 -29.90
C LYS A 17 22.11 -4.62 -29.71
N LYS A 18 21.86 -5.88 -29.33
CA LYS A 18 20.65 -6.28 -28.63
C LYS A 18 20.40 -5.18 -27.61
N ILE A 19 19.32 -4.43 -27.78
CA ILE A 19 18.75 -3.67 -26.70
C ILE A 19 18.38 -4.74 -25.68
N GLN A 20 19.32 -5.08 -24.80
CA GLN A 20 19.02 -5.78 -23.56
C GLN A 20 18.15 -4.81 -22.81
N LYS A 21 16.85 -4.93 -23.04
CA LYS A 21 15.82 -4.31 -22.24
C LYS A 21 16.08 -4.89 -20.85
N TYR A 22 16.69 -4.09 -19.98
CA TYR A 22 16.96 -4.42 -18.58
C TYR A 22 15.62 -4.59 -17.88
N PHE A 23 14.94 -5.70 -18.15
CA PHE A 23 13.77 -6.09 -17.40
C PHE A 23 14.26 -6.62 -16.07
N ILE A 24 14.00 -5.85 -15.02
CA ILE A 24 14.13 -6.32 -13.64
C ILE A 24 13.29 -7.60 -13.53
N ASP A 25 13.89 -8.68 -13.06
CA ASP A 25 13.15 -9.93 -12.88
C ASP A 25 12.10 -9.79 -11.77
N LYS A 26 11.06 -10.61 -11.84
CA LYS A 26 9.90 -10.54 -10.92
C LYS A 26 10.29 -10.68 -9.45
N LYS A 27 11.31 -11.47 -9.12
CA LYS A 27 11.74 -11.69 -7.73
C LYS A 27 12.47 -10.46 -7.20
N THR A 28 13.33 -9.87 -8.02
CA THR A 28 14.01 -8.61 -7.69
C THR A 28 13.01 -7.47 -7.50
N LEU A 29 12.03 -7.33 -8.39
CA LEU A 29 10.96 -6.33 -8.26
C LEU A 29 10.16 -6.51 -6.95
N LEU A 30 9.72 -7.73 -6.65
CA LEU A 30 9.00 -8.03 -5.41
C LEU A 30 9.82 -7.69 -4.16
N ASN A 31 11.14 -7.90 -4.21
CA ASN A 31 12.00 -7.52 -3.10
C ASN A 31 12.08 -6.01 -2.90
N TYR A 32 12.14 -5.22 -3.99
CA TYR A 32 12.08 -3.76 -3.90
C TYR A 32 10.74 -3.27 -3.37
N GLN A 33 9.63 -3.85 -3.83
CA GLN A 33 8.29 -3.53 -3.31
C GLN A 33 8.17 -3.83 -1.81
N ASN A 34 8.67 -4.99 -1.35
CA ASN A 34 8.67 -5.35 0.07
C ASN A 34 9.54 -4.40 0.91
N LYS A 35 10.70 -3.95 0.40
CA LYS A 35 11.53 -2.95 1.08
C LYS A 35 10.83 -1.60 1.19
N ALA A 36 10.21 -1.14 0.11
CA ALA A 36 9.45 0.11 0.11
C ALA A 36 8.28 0.05 1.09
N LEU A 37 7.49 -1.03 1.05
CA LEU A 37 6.39 -1.28 1.97
C LEU A 37 6.86 -1.29 3.42
N PHE A 38 8.00 -1.94 3.71
CA PHE A 38 8.59 -1.94 5.04
C PHE A 38 8.94 -0.54 5.52
N CYS A 39 9.63 0.26 4.69
CA CYS A 39 9.97 1.65 5.02
C CYS A 39 8.71 2.50 5.30
N ILE A 40 7.67 2.34 4.49
CA ILE A 40 6.38 3.04 4.67
C ILE A 40 5.71 2.62 5.97
N SER A 41 5.75 1.33 6.31
CA SER A 41 5.14 0.81 7.52
C SER A 41 5.84 1.33 8.77
N ILE A 42 7.18 1.43 8.74
CA ILE A 42 7.98 2.02 9.82
C ILE A 42 7.68 3.52 9.94
N LEU A 43 7.68 4.26 8.82
CA LEU A 43 7.32 5.69 8.81
C LEU A 43 5.92 5.92 9.38
N SER A 44 4.95 5.08 9.00
CA SER A 44 3.58 5.14 9.50
C SER A 44 3.50 4.87 10.99
N THR A 45 4.29 3.90 11.48
CA THR A 45 4.41 3.58 12.91
C THR A 45 4.95 4.79 13.69
N ILE A 46 6.06 5.38 13.23
CA ILE A 46 6.66 6.58 13.86
C ILE A 46 5.67 7.75 13.86
N SER A 47 4.99 7.97 12.73
CA SER A 47 4.01 9.07 12.59
C SER A 47 2.82 8.88 13.53
N CYS A 48 2.31 7.66 13.69
CA CYS A 48 1.25 7.34 14.64
C CYS A 48 1.69 7.54 16.09
N ILE A 49 2.89 7.09 16.45
CA ILE A 49 3.47 7.30 17.78
C ILE A 49 3.60 8.80 18.06
N HIS A 50 4.21 9.56 17.15
CA HIS A 50 4.37 11.01 17.29
C HIS A 50 3.02 11.72 17.47
N TYR A 51 2.01 11.37 16.66
CA TYR A 51 0.67 11.92 16.80
C TYR A 51 0.06 11.60 18.16
N ASN A 52 0.23 10.38 18.67
CA ASN A 52 -0.30 10.00 19.98
C ASN A 52 0.25 10.87 21.11
N TYR A 53 1.53 11.24 21.06
CA TYR A 53 2.21 12.07 22.06
C TYR A 53 1.95 13.57 21.88
N THR A 54 2.02 14.09 20.65
CA THR A 54 2.01 15.54 20.38
C THR A 54 0.65 16.09 19.95
N LYS A 55 -0.26 15.21 19.51
CA LYS A 55 -1.53 15.54 18.85
C LYS A 55 -1.39 16.42 17.60
N SER A 56 -0.17 16.62 17.08
CA SER A 56 0.10 17.40 15.89
C SER A 56 -0.16 16.60 14.60
N SER A 57 -1.01 17.13 13.71
CA SER A 57 -1.37 16.49 12.44
C SER A 57 -0.25 16.51 11.39
N ALA A 58 0.85 17.23 11.63
CA ALA A 58 1.90 17.47 10.63
C ALA A 58 2.56 16.19 10.13
N MET A 59 3.01 15.31 11.05
CA MET A 59 3.69 14.06 10.66
C MET A 59 2.76 13.07 9.96
N ILE A 60 1.50 12.96 10.41
CA ILE A 60 0.49 12.12 9.73
C ILE A 60 0.27 12.63 8.31
N THR A 61 0.11 13.95 8.15
CA THR A 61 -0.09 14.57 6.83
C THR A 61 1.09 14.27 5.90
N MET A 62 2.33 14.51 6.35
CA MET A 62 3.52 14.21 5.56
C MET A 62 3.64 12.71 5.23
N CYS A 63 3.34 11.82 6.16
CA CYS A 63 3.35 10.38 5.93
C CYS A 63 2.38 9.98 4.82
N LEU A 64 1.18 10.54 4.80
CA LEU A 64 0.17 10.26 3.77
C LEU A 64 0.59 10.76 2.38
N HIS A 65 1.31 11.88 2.29
CA HIS A 65 1.89 12.35 1.02
C HIS A 65 2.88 11.31 0.48
N ILE A 66 3.75 10.78 1.33
CA ILE A 66 4.75 9.76 0.98
C ILE A 66 4.07 8.44 0.57
N ILE A 67 3.06 7.99 1.32
CA ILE A 67 2.25 6.81 0.98
C ILE A 67 1.60 6.99 -0.40
N SER A 68 1.01 8.16 -0.66
CA SER A 68 0.35 8.45 -1.94
C SER A 68 1.31 8.40 -3.12
N LEU A 69 2.49 9.00 -2.96
CA LEU A 69 3.54 8.97 -3.97
C LEU A 69 4.00 7.54 -4.24
N TYR A 70 4.19 6.74 -3.19
CA TYR A 70 4.50 5.32 -3.33
C TYR A 70 3.39 4.58 -4.08
N CYS A 71 2.13 4.73 -3.66
CA CYS A 71 0.99 4.08 -4.31
C CYS A 71 0.91 4.43 -5.80
N PHE A 72 1.14 5.70 -6.15
CA PHE A 72 1.15 6.17 -7.53
C PHE A 72 2.23 5.49 -8.37
N ILE A 73 3.46 5.41 -7.84
CA ILE A 73 4.57 4.73 -8.53
C ILE A 73 4.28 3.24 -8.65
N ASP A 74 3.81 2.60 -7.57
CA ASP A 74 3.69 1.14 -7.49
C ASP A 74 2.53 0.58 -8.33
N ILE A 75 1.51 1.38 -8.66
CA ILE A 75 0.40 0.96 -9.56
C ILE A 75 0.92 0.44 -10.91
N PHE A 76 2.00 1.01 -11.43
CA PHE A 76 2.58 0.61 -12.71
C PHE A 76 3.32 -0.73 -12.65
N TYR A 77 3.67 -1.20 -11.44
CA TYR A 77 4.46 -2.41 -11.21
C TYR A 77 3.64 -3.56 -10.60
N ILE A 78 2.56 -3.25 -9.87
CA ILE A 78 1.67 -4.25 -9.30
C ILE A 78 0.95 -5.02 -10.41
N THR A 79 0.79 -6.33 -10.20
CA THR A 79 0.00 -7.19 -11.10
C THR A 79 -1.36 -7.58 -10.50
N GLU A 80 -1.47 -7.64 -9.17
CA GLU A 80 -2.68 -8.04 -8.47
C GLU A 80 -3.73 -6.92 -8.45
N THR A 81 -4.93 -7.21 -8.96
CA THR A 81 -6.02 -6.24 -9.09
C THR A 81 -6.47 -5.65 -7.75
N THR A 82 -6.58 -6.45 -6.68
CA THR A 82 -7.01 -5.95 -5.37
C THR A 82 -6.00 -4.97 -4.78
N SER A 83 -4.71 -5.20 -5.02
CA SER A 83 -3.62 -4.32 -4.60
C SER A 83 -3.59 -3.03 -5.44
N LYS A 84 -3.90 -3.11 -6.75
CA LYS A 84 -4.11 -1.91 -7.57
C LYS A 84 -5.29 -1.07 -7.07
N LEU A 85 -6.44 -1.70 -6.79
CA LEU A 85 -7.60 -1.00 -6.27
C LEU A 85 -7.29 -0.31 -4.93
N HIS A 86 -6.59 -0.99 -4.03
CA HIS A 86 -6.12 -0.41 -2.77
C HIS A 86 -5.29 0.88 -3.00
N HIS A 87 -4.32 0.86 -3.92
CA HIS A 87 -3.54 2.05 -4.26
C HIS A 87 -4.37 3.14 -4.95
N MET A 88 -5.28 2.76 -5.84
CA MET A 88 -6.18 3.70 -6.52
C MET A 88 -7.05 4.44 -5.51
N PHE A 89 -7.59 3.74 -4.50
CA PHE A 89 -8.36 4.37 -3.44
C PHE A 89 -7.48 5.31 -2.59
N SER A 90 -6.23 4.95 -2.27
CA SER A 90 -5.30 5.83 -1.55
C SER A 90 -5.11 7.15 -2.30
N ILE A 91 -4.86 7.05 -3.61
CA ILE A 91 -4.62 8.20 -4.48
C ILE A 91 -5.89 9.04 -4.61
N ALA A 92 -7.06 8.41 -4.81
CA ALA A 92 -8.34 9.11 -4.96
C ALA A 92 -8.71 9.93 -3.72
N ILE A 93 -8.48 9.39 -2.52
CA ILE A 93 -8.66 10.14 -1.26
C ILE A 93 -7.76 11.36 -1.21
N MET A 94 -6.50 11.20 -1.59
CA MET A 94 -5.52 12.28 -1.48
C MET A 94 -5.75 13.35 -2.55
N ILE A 95 -6.16 12.97 -3.76
CA ILE A 95 -6.68 13.90 -4.77
C ILE A 95 -7.85 14.71 -4.19
N TYR A 96 -8.82 14.06 -3.53
CA TYR A 96 -9.93 14.76 -2.89
C TYR A 96 -9.45 15.77 -1.84
N VAL A 97 -8.54 15.36 -0.95
CA VAL A 97 -7.96 16.21 0.10
C VAL A 97 -7.32 17.47 -0.48
N TYR A 98 -6.52 17.33 -1.56
CA TYR A 98 -5.91 18.49 -2.22
C TYR A 98 -6.91 19.36 -2.95
N VAL A 99 -7.77 18.78 -3.78
CA VAL A 99 -8.71 19.54 -4.62
C VAL A 99 -9.71 20.32 -3.75
N LYS A 100 -10.11 19.75 -2.61
CA LYS A 100 -11.02 20.39 -1.66
C LYS A 100 -10.32 21.23 -0.59
N ASN A 101 -8.99 21.31 -0.60
CA ASN A 101 -8.20 21.99 0.42
C ASN A 101 -8.64 21.62 1.84
N VAL A 102 -8.86 20.31 2.08
CA VAL A 102 -9.33 19.82 3.38
C VAL A 102 -8.27 20.15 4.42
N GLN A 103 -8.68 20.82 5.49
CA GLN A 103 -7.75 21.24 6.54
C GLN A 103 -7.15 20.03 7.25
N SER A 104 -5.87 20.12 7.59
CA SER A 104 -5.10 19.00 8.17
C SER A 104 -5.69 18.51 9.50
N TYR A 105 -6.30 19.41 10.29
CA TYR A 105 -6.94 19.05 11.56
C TYR A 105 -8.23 18.24 11.39
N ASP A 106 -8.96 18.40 10.28
CA ASP A 106 -10.15 17.61 10.00
C ASP A 106 -9.73 16.25 9.43
N TYR A 107 -8.80 16.25 8.47
CA TYR A 107 -8.36 15.04 7.78
C TYR A 107 -7.52 14.10 8.65
N VAL A 108 -6.85 14.60 9.70
CA VAL A 108 -5.98 13.76 10.55
C VAL A 108 -6.73 12.58 11.17
N SER A 109 -8.01 12.72 11.45
CA SER A 109 -8.86 11.65 12.01
C SER A 109 -8.93 10.43 11.08
N VAL A 110 -9.10 10.68 9.77
CA VAL A 110 -9.11 9.68 8.70
C VAL A 110 -7.68 9.21 8.41
N GLY A 111 -6.76 10.17 8.23
CA GLY A 111 -5.37 9.93 7.88
C GLY A 111 -4.60 9.08 8.90
N TYR A 112 -4.87 9.28 10.19
CA TYR A 112 -4.27 8.50 11.27
C TYR A 112 -4.63 7.01 11.17
N ILE A 113 -5.88 6.71 10.83
CA ILE A 113 -6.33 5.32 10.66
C ILE A 113 -5.67 4.69 9.45
N PHE A 114 -5.52 5.42 8.33
CA PHE A 114 -4.73 4.94 7.20
C PHE A 114 -3.30 4.59 7.58
N CYS A 115 -2.57 5.50 8.24
CA CYS A 115 -1.22 5.20 8.73
C CYS A 115 -1.20 3.98 9.66
N LYS A 116 -2.20 3.81 10.54
CA LYS A 116 -2.29 2.61 11.37
C LYS A 116 -2.39 1.33 10.54
N THR A 117 -3.19 1.32 9.46
CA THR A 117 -3.34 0.12 8.62
C THR A 117 -2.02 -0.36 8.02
N GLU A 118 -1.07 0.54 7.78
CA GLU A 118 0.28 0.19 7.32
C GLU A 118 1.15 -0.47 8.38
N ILE A 119 0.87 -0.32 9.68
CA ILE A 119 1.65 -0.97 10.74
C ILE A 119 1.61 -2.50 10.59
N SER A 120 0.44 -3.05 10.24
CA SER A 120 0.29 -4.49 10.00
C SER A 120 1.10 -5.00 8.80
N SER A 121 1.48 -4.12 7.86
CA SER A 121 2.27 -4.46 6.67
C SER A 121 3.72 -4.86 7.02
N ILE A 122 4.25 -4.47 8.19
CA ILE A 122 5.57 -4.95 8.69
C ILE A 122 5.59 -6.48 8.75
N PHE A 123 4.55 -7.07 9.33
CA PHE A 123 4.45 -8.51 9.53
C PHE A 123 4.15 -9.23 8.21
N LEU A 124 3.51 -8.55 7.26
CA LEU A 124 3.37 -9.04 5.89
C LEU A 124 4.72 -9.13 5.19
N VAL A 125 5.60 -8.13 5.33
CA VAL A 125 6.95 -8.18 4.76
C VAL A 125 7.79 -9.26 5.43
N PHE A 126 7.75 -9.38 6.75
CA PHE A 126 8.46 -10.44 7.48
C PHE A 126 7.99 -11.85 7.10
N ARG A 127 6.75 -12.03 6.65
CA ARG A 127 6.30 -13.31 6.07
C ARG A 127 7.13 -13.72 4.83
N TYR A 128 7.68 -12.76 4.08
CA TYR A 128 8.55 -13.03 2.92
C TYR A 128 10.02 -13.21 3.30
N TRP A 129 10.49 -12.53 4.34
CA TRP A 129 11.91 -12.52 4.72
C TRP A 129 12.29 -13.58 5.76
N LEU A 130 11.35 -14.03 6.60
CA LEU A 130 11.61 -15.04 7.63
C LEU A 130 11.51 -16.46 7.08
N ASP A 131 12.35 -17.36 7.61
CA ASP A 131 12.26 -18.80 7.32
C ASP A 131 10.99 -19.40 7.94
N ARG A 132 10.17 -20.02 7.07
CA ARG A 132 8.88 -20.64 7.40
C ARG A 132 8.95 -21.73 8.47
N LYS A 133 10.11 -22.36 8.66
CA LYS A 133 10.29 -23.43 9.65
C LYS A 133 10.44 -22.92 11.08
N THR A 134 10.71 -21.64 11.26
CA THR A 134 11.04 -21.05 12.57
C THR A 134 9.80 -20.76 13.42
N VAL A 135 9.97 -20.77 14.75
CA VAL A 135 8.93 -20.32 15.70
C VAL A 135 8.61 -18.84 15.48
N ILE A 136 9.63 -18.03 15.16
CA ILE A 136 9.49 -16.60 14.87
C ILE A 136 8.52 -16.36 13.71
N TYR A 137 8.59 -17.17 12.65
CA TYR A 137 7.63 -17.08 11.54
C TYR A 137 6.19 -17.31 11.97
N LYS A 138 5.94 -18.30 12.84
CA LYS A 138 4.60 -18.60 13.37
C LYS A 138 4.06 -17.45 14.23
N ILE A 139 4.91 -16.89 15.10
CA ILE A 139 4.56 -15.70 15.91
C ILE A 139 4.24 -14.52 14.99
N ASN A 140 5.07 -14.26 13.98
CA ASN A 140 4.84 -13.20 13.00
C ASN A 140 3.47 -13.33 12.31
N LEU A 141 3.09 -14.54 11.89
CA LEU A 141 1.78 -14.78 11.28
C LEU A 141 0.62 -14.51 12.25
N ALA A 142 0.75 -14.92 13.51
CA ALA A 142 -0.27 -14.67 14.53
C ALA A 142 -0.44 -13.17 14.80
N VAL A 143 0.68 -12.45 14.95
CA VAL A 143 0.66 -10.99 15.15
C VAL A 143 0.10 -10.27 13.93
N PHE A 144 0.48 -10.69 12.71
CA PHE A 144 -0.12 -10.17 11.48
C PHE A 144 -1.64 -10.32 11.50
N TYR A 145 -2.16 -11.52 11.80
CA TYR A 145 -3.60 -11.78 11.84
C TYR A 145 -4.33 -10.88 12.84
N LEU A 146 -3.82 -10.79 14.08
CA LEU A 146 -4.44 -9.99 15.14
C LEU A 146 -4.42 -8.50 14.81
N LEU A 147 -3.31 -7.98 14.29
CA LEU A 147 -3.20 -6.58 13.89
C LEU A 147 -4.04 -6.29 12.65
N PHE A 148 -4.14 -7.22 11.70
CA PHE A 148 -5.01 -7.07 10.53
C PHE A 148 -6.47 -6.93 10.98
N LEU A 149 -6.95 -7.84 11.84
CA LEU A 149 -8.31 -7.77 12.38
C LEU A 149 -8.53 -6.46 13.16
N LYS A 150 -7.65 -6.15 14.13
CA LYS A 150 -7.83 -4.97 14.97
C LYS A 150 -7.78 -3.68 14.17
N ILE A 151 -6.78 -3.50 13.32
CA ILE A 151 -6.52 -2.21 12.68
C ILE A 151 -7.28 -2.04 11.37
N ARG A 152 -7.23 -3.04 10.47
CA ARG A 152 -7.82 -2.92 9.13
C ARG A 152 -9.31 -3.22 9.10
N VAL A 153 -9.83 -4.01 10.03
CA VAL A 153 -11.25 -4.35 10.10
C VAL A 153 -11.94 -3.53 11.20
N ILE A 154 -11.55 -3.69 12.46
CA ILE A 154 -12.27 -3.08 13.59
C ILE A 154 -12.05 -1.56 13.62
N ASP A 155 -10.81 -1.09 13.64
CA ASP A 155 -10.52 0.34 13.77
C ASP A 155 -10.93 1.11 12.51
N PHE A 156 -10.77 0.52 11.32
CA PHE A 156 -11.19 1.15 10.07
C PHE A 156 -12.71 1.32 9.97
N TYR A 157 -13.49 0.39 10.55
CA TYR A 157 -14.95 0.52 10.59
C TYR A 157 -15.40 1.81 11.30
N SER A 158 -14.67 2.26 12.32
CA SER A 158 -15.01 3.51 13.02
C SER A 158 -15.00 4.73 12.08
N VAL A 159 -14.19 4.71 11.02
CA VAL A 159 -14.07 5.78 10.03
C VAL A 159 -15.17 5.75 8.97
N ILE A 160 -15.82 4.61 8.73
CA ILE A 160 -16.88 4.48 7.71
C ILE A 160 -18.29 4.31 8.29
N SER A 161 -18.41 4.34 9.63
CA SER A 161 -19.69 4.26 10.32
C SER A 161 -20.59 5.48 10.03
N PRO A 162 -21.93 5.37 10.14
CA PRO A 162 -22.86 6.45 9.75
C PRO A 162 -22.64 7.81 10.44
N ASP A 163 -21.98 7.85 11.61
CA ASP A 163 -21.67 9.07 12.37
C ASP A 163 -20.17 9.41 12.34
N SER A 164 -19.44 8.91 11.34
CA SER A 164 -17.99 8.97 11.33
C SER A 164 -17.41 10.28 10.78
N HIS A 165 -16.10 10.42 10.99
CA HIS A 165 -15.30 11.54 10.49
C HIS A 165 -15.40 11.80 8.98
N ILE A 166 -15.68 10.78 8.15
CA ILE A 166 -15.77 10.99 6.69
C ILE A 166 -17.01 11.80 6.34
N TYR A 167 -18.13 11.61 7.06
CA TYR A 167 -19.36 12.34 6.82
C TYR A 167 -19.22 13.81 7.22
N ILE A 168 -18.56 14.08 8.35
CA ILE A 168 -18.22 15.44 8.80
C ILE A 168 -17.37 16.16 7.75
N ILE A 169 -16.35 15.49 7.20
CA ILE A 169 -15.50 16.04 6.13
C ILE A 169 -16.33 16.31 4.87
N THR A 170 -17.19 15.38 4.44
CA THR A 170 -17.99 15.59 3.23
C THR A 170 -18.99 16.73 3.39
N GLU A 171 -19.63 16.84 4.56
CA GLU A 171 -20.57 17.92 4.84
C GLU A 171 -19.85 19.28 4.87
N LYS A 172 -18.66 19.36 5.44
CA LYS A 172 -17.92 20.63 5.52
C LYS A 172 -17.31 21.08 4.19
N TYR A 173 -16.80 20.15 3.38
CA TYR A 173 -15.97 20.47 2.22
C TYR A 173 -16.63 20.22 0.85
N SER A 174 -17.79 19.55 0.81
CA SER A 174 -18.38 19.10 -0.44
C SER A 174 -19.90 19.25 -0.57
N LYS A 175 -20.50 20.22 0.13
CA LYS A 175 -21.94 20.55 -0.01
C LYS A 175 -22.40 20.71 -1.46
N ASP A 176 -21.52 21.21 -2.34
CA ASP A 176 -21.89 21.57 -3.71
C ASP A 176 -21.24 20.70 -4.81
N ASN A 177 -20.51 19.63 -4.47
CA ASN A 177 -19.84 18.78 -5.47
C ASN A 177 -20.07 17.29 -5.22
N PHE A 178 -21.12 16.78 -5.86
CA PHE A 178 -21.53 15.38 -5.75
C PHE A 178 -20.45 14.41 -6.23
N THR A 179 -19.79 14.69 -7.36
CA THR A 179 -18.81 13.79 -7.98
C THR A 179 -17.59 13.54 -7.09
N LEU A 180 -16.96 14.59 -6.57
CA LEU A 180 -15.79 14.45 -5.70
C LEU A 180 -16.15 13.81 -4.36
N THR A 181 -17.34 14.10 -3.83
CA THR A 181 -17.88 13.42 -2.64
C THR A 181 -18.01 11.92 -2.87
N PHE A 182 -18.57 11.52 -4.00
CA PHE A 182 -18.73 10.13 -4.36
C PHE A 182 -17.39 9.42 -4.52
N ILE A 183 -16.39 10.08 -5.13
CA ILE A 183 -15.03 9.53 -5.23
C ILE A 183 -14.42 9.30 -3.83
N PHE A 184 -14.55 10.26 -2.92
CA PHE A 184 -14.03 10.12 -1.56
C PHE A 184 -14.73 9.01 -0.76
N LEU A 185 -16.06 9.07 -0.66
CA LEU A 185 -16.84 8.05 0.07
C LEU A 185 -16.68 6.66 -0.57
N GLY A 186 -16.76 6.59 -1.90
CA GLY A 186 -16.55 5.35 -2.65
C GLY A 186 -15.18 4.74 -2.40
N SER A 187 -14.12 5.57 -2.31
CA SER A 187 -12.79 5.09 -1.96
C SER A 187 -12.72 4.58 -0.52
N MET A 188 -13.33 5.27 0.44
CA MET A 188 -13.37 4.84 1.85
C MET A 188 -14.10 3.50 2.03
N TYR A 189 -15.28 3.34 1.43
CA TYR A 189 -16.01 2.07 1.43
C TYR A 189 -15.29 0.99 0.62
N GLY A 190 -14.63 1.38 -0.47
CA GLY A 190 -13.78 0.50 -1.27
C GLY A 190 -12.64 -0.11 -0.47
N PHE A 191 -11.93 0.70 0.33
CA PHE A 191 -10.90 0.21 1.26
C PHE A 191 -11.47 -0.80 2.25
N TYR A 192 -12.57 -0.45 2.91
CA TYR A 192 -13.15 -1.34 3.91
C TYR A 192 -13.59 -2.67 3.29
N THR A 193 -14.21 -2.63 2.12
CA THR A 193 -14.60 -3.82 1.37
C THR A 193 -13.39 -4.69 1.02
N LEU A 194 -12.28 -4.09 0.57
CA LEU A 194 -11.03 -4.81 0.33
C LEU A 194 -10.44 -5.43 1.60
N TYR A 195 -10.48 -4.72 2.73
CA TYR A 195 -9.99 -5.25 4.00
C TYR A 195 -10.84 -6.43 4.49
N ILE A 196 -12.17 -6.36 4.38
CA ILE A 196 -13.05 -7.49 4.67
C ILE A 196 -12.78 -8.66 3.73
N TYR A 197 -12.66 -8.39 2.43
CA TYR A 197 -12.32 -9.43 1.44
C TYR A 197 -11.02 -10.14 1.78
N TRP A 198 -9.93 -9.39 2.05
CA TRP A 198 -8.65 -9.96 2.44
C TRP A 198 -8.72 -10.71 3.77
N PHE A 199 -9.48 -10.20 4.74
CA PHE A 199 -9.70 -10.90 6.01
C PHE A 199 -10.39 -12.25 5.79
N ILE A 200 -11.42 -12.32 4.94
CA ILE A 200 -12.08 -13.57 4.57
C ILE A 200 -11.08 -14.54 3.92
N GLN A 201 -10.26 -14.09 2.98
CA GLN A 201 -9.23 -14.92 2.34
C GLN A 201 -8.23 -15.49 3.36
N ILE A 202 -7.78 -14.67 4.32
CA ILE A 202 -6.90 -15.12 5.40
C ILE A 202 -7.57 -16.22 6.24
N ASN A 203 -8.84 -16.04 6.62
CA ASN A 203 -9.58 -17.02 7.41
C ASN A 203 -9.83 -18.34 6.64
N ILE A 204 -10.13 -18.28 5.34
CA ILE A 204 -10.26 -19.48 4.50
C ILE A 204 -8.95 -20.26 4.46
N LEU A 205 -7.82 -19.57 4.32
CA LEU A 205 -6.50 -20.20 4.32
C LEU A 205 -6.19 -20.88 5.67
N LEU A 206 -6.51 -20.19 6.78
CA LEU A 206 -6.34 -20.72 8.12
C LEU A 206 -7.21 -21.97 8.34
N TYR A 207 -8.48 -21.91 7.97
CA TYR A 207 -9.40 -23.04 8.03
C TYR A 207 -8.84 -24.24 7.28
N ARG A 208 -8.49 -24.08 6.00
CA ARG A 208 -7.92 -25.18 5.19
C ARG A 208 -6.67 -25.79 5.85
N THR A 209 -5.78 -24.95 6.37
CA THR A 209 -4.54 -25.42 7.03
C THR A 209 -4.81 -26.25 8.29
N LEU A 210 -5.87 -25.91 9.05
CA LEU A 210 -6.25 -26.65 10.26
C LEU A 210 -6.90 -28.01 9.92
N TYR A 211 -7.79 -28.04 8.93
CA TYR A 211 -8.53 -29.27 8.58
C TYR A 211 -7.71 -30.25 7.74
N THR A 212 -6.88 -29.79 6.79
CA THR A 212 -5.98 -30.68 6.04
C THR A 212 -4.94 -31.38 6.94
N LYS A 213 -4.58 -30.79 8.08
CA LYS A 213 -3.72 -31.46 9.09
C LYS A 213 -4.46 -32.49 9.93
N ARG A 214 -5.79 -32.42 10.00
CA ARG A 214 -6.62 -33.33 10.79
C ARG A 214 -6.79 -34.67 10.06
N ASP A 215 -6.92 -34.65 8.73
CA ASP A 215 -7.12 -35.84 7.89
C ASP A 215 -5.85 -36.68 7.66
N VAL A 216 -4.68 -36.20 8.09
CA VAL A 216 -3.39 -36.95 8.02
C VAL A 216 -3.06 -37.63 9.35
N LEU A 217 -3.81 -37.34 10.40
CA LEU A 217 -3.61 -37.85 11.76
C LEU A 217 -4.71 -38.82 12.22
N VAL A 218 -5.59 -39.23 11.29
CA VAL A 218 -6.58 -40.30 11.44
C VAL A 218 -6.19 -41.44 10.51
#